data_AF-A0A1F3ZPD8-F1
#
_entry.id   AF-A0A1F3ZPD8-F1
#
_cell.length_a   1.000
_cell.length_b   1.000
_cell.length_c   1.000
_cell.angle_alpha   90.00
_cell.angle_beta   90.00
_cell.angle_gamma   90.00
#
_symmetry.space_group_name_H-M   'P 1'
#
loop_
_entity.id
_entity.type
_entity.pdbx_description
1 polymer ?
#
loop_
_entity_poly.entity_id
_entity_poly.type
_entity_poly.pdbx_seq_one_letter_code
_entity_poly.pdbx_strand_id
1 'polypeptide(L)' 'MKSLRDPKRKPAHPGEVLREDVMPALGMTQGEFAKCLGVDRLSVSELLHGKRALSADVAVRIGRLTNLN' A
#
# COMPACT_ATOMS: atom_id res chain seq x y z
N MET A 1 27.70 -11.89 8.15
CA MET A 1 26.39 -12.46 7.74
C MET A 1 26.23 -12.31 6.23
N LYS A 2 25.86 -13.38 5.50
CA LYS A 2 25.47 -13.28 4.09
C LYS A 2 23.99 -12.90 4.02
N SER A 3 23.67 -11.88 3.22
CA SER A 3 22.27 -11.47 2.99
C SER A 3 21.50 -12.58 2.27
N LEU A 4 20.29 -12.88 2.73
CA LEU A 4 19.35 -13.80 2.06
C LEU A 4 18.69 -13.17 0.81
N ARG A 5 18.90 -11.88 0.58
CA ARG A 5 18.29 -11.14 -0.53
C ARG A 5 19.05 -11.40 -1.83
N ASP A 6 18.35 -11.89 -2.85
CA ASP A 6 18.87 -11.91 -4.23
C ASP A 6 19.05 -10.46 -4.73
N PRO A 7 20.27 -10.01 -5.06
CA PRO A 7 20.52 -8.67 -5.57
C PRO A 7 19.85 -8.39 -6.92
N LYS A 8 19.45 -9.42 -7.69
CA LYS A 8 18.76 -9.27 -8.98
C LYS A 8 17.24 -9.09 -8.82
N ARG A 9 16.68 -9.37 -7.64
CA ARG A 9 15.24 -9.18 -7.38
C ARG A 9 14.91 -7.69 -7.32
N LYS A 10 14.03 -7.25 -8.22
CA LYS A 10 13.47 -5.89 -8.17
C LYS A 10 12.67 -5.70 -6.88
N PRO A 11 12.80 -4.56 -6.18
CA PRO A 11 11.92 -4.22 -5.06
C PRO A 11 10.46 -4.22 -5.54
N ALA A 12 9.57 -4.79 -4.73
CA ALA A 12 8.13 -4.66 -4.96
C ALA A 12 7.70 -3.22 -4.66
N HIS A 13 6.80 -2.67 -5.47
CA HIS A 13 6.22 -1.37 -5.17
C HIS A 13 5.28 -1.52 -3.95
N PRO A 14 5.27 -0.59 -2.97
CA PRO A 14 4.37 -0.70 -1.82
C PRO A 14 2.90 -0.86 -2.21
N GLY A 15 2.49 -0.22 -3.31
CA GLY A 15 1.16 -0.36 -3.88
C GLY A 15 0.80 -1.77 -4.34
N GLU A 16 1.76 -2.58 -4.78
CA GLU A 16 1.54 -3.97 -5.15
C GLU A 16 1.17 -4.79 -3.90
N VAL A 17 1.92 -4.62 -2.80
CA VAL A 17 1.63 -5.24 -1.50
C VAL A 17 0.25 -4.82 -0.99
N LEU A 18 -0.08 -3.54 -1.09
CA LEU A 18 -1.40 -3.05 -0.70
C LEU A 18 -2.51 -3.71 -1.51
N ARG A 19 -2.32 -3.86 -2.83
CA ARG A 19 -3.31 -4.43 -3.74
C ARG A 19 -3.49 -5.94 -3.55
N GLU A 20 -2.39 -6.67 -3.37
CA GLU A 20 -2.36 -8.13 -3.38
C GLU A 20 -2.59 -8.74 -2.01
N ASP A 21 -2.15 -8.07 -0.93
CA ASP A 21 -2.21 -8.62 0.43
C ASP A 21 -3.19 -7.84 1.31
N VAL A 22 -3.08 -6.50 1.36
CA VAL A 22 -3.82 -5.69 2.34
C VAL A 22 -5.29 -5.51 1.97
N MET A 23 -5.57 -5.11 0.72
CA MET A 23 -6.93 -4.87 0.25
C MET A 23 -7.82 -6.12 0.34
N PRO A 24 -7.37 -7.32 -0.08
CA PRO A 24 -8.14 -8.54 0.09
C PRO A 24 -8.32 -8.93 1.57
N ALA A 25 -7.30 -8.74 2.41
CA ALA A 25 -7.41 -9.03 3.85
C ALA A 25 -8.41 -8.11 4.57
N LEU A 26 -8.52 -6.85 4.14
CA LEU A 26 -9.50 -5.91 4.69
C LEU A 26 -10.91 -6.10 4.11
N GLY A 27 -11.06 -6.80 2.98
CA GLY A 27 -12.35 -6.96 2.31
C GLY A 27 -12.95 -5.63 1.80
N MET A 28 -12.11 -4.62 1.57
CA MET A 28 -12.54 -3.27 1.17
C MET A 28 -12.41 -3.04 -0.33
N THR A 29 -13.28 -2.20 -0.87
CA THR A 29 -13.11 -1.61 -2.20
C THR A 29 -12.11 -0.45 -2.15
N GLN A 30 -11.52 -0.09 -3.29
CA GLN A 30 -10.62 1.09 -3.38
C GLN A 30 -11.31 2.38 -2.93
N GLY A 31 -12.62 2.49 -3.12
CA GLY A 31 -13.40 3.66 -2.70
C GLY A 31 -13.56 3.74 -1.19
N GLU A 32 -13.82 2.63 -0.52
CA GLU A 32 -13.88 2.56 0.94
C GLU A 32 -12.51 2.84 1.55
N PHE A 33 -11.46 2.24 1.00
CA PHE A 33 -10.08 2.49 1.43
C PHE A 33 -9.71 3.98 1.29
N ALA A 34 -10.04 4.61 0.16
CA ALA A 34 -9.82 6.04 -0.05
C ALA A 34 -10.57 6.91 0.98
N LYS A 35 -11.83 6.56 1.28
CA LYS A 35 -12.63 7.24 2.32
C LYS A 35 -12.01 7.10 3.70
N CYS A 36 -11.60 5.89 4.10
CA CYS A 36 -10.94 5.65 5.38
C CYS A 36 -9.61 6.40 5.51
N LEU A 37 -8.87 6.52 4.41
CA LEU A 37 -7.62 7.28 4.37
C LEU A 37 -7.83 8.79 4.20
N GLY A 38 -9.04 9.27 3.92
CA GLY A 38 -9.32 10.69 3.69
C GLY A 38 -8.59 11.26 2.46
N VAL A 39 -8.48 10.46 1.39
CA VAL A 39 -7.85 10.84 0.11
C VAL A 39 -8.79 10.55 -1.05
N ASP A 40 -8.51 11.08 -2.22
CA ASP A 40 -9.29 10.78 -3.41
C ASP A 40 -9.03 9.35 -3.94
N ARG A 41 -10.04 8.77 -4.60
CA ARG A 41 -9.96 7.41 -5.14
C ARG A 41 -8.89 7.27 -6.23
N LEU A 42 -8.60 8.33 -6.99
CA LEU A 42 -7.58 8.29 -8.03
C LEU A 42 -6.19 8.13 -7.40
N SER A 43 -5.88 8.85 -6.32
CA SER A 43 -4.66 8.71 -5.54
C SER A 43 -4.45 7.28 -5.05
N VAL A 44 -5.50 6.63 -4.53
CA VAL A 44 -5.43 5.21 -4.15
C VAL A 44 -5.18 4.33 -5.36
N SER A 45 -5.90 4.54 -6.47
CA SER A 45 -5.71 3.74 -7.69
C SER A 45 -4.28 3.87 -8.24
N GLU A 46 -3.74 5.07 -8.34
CA GLU A 46 -2.37 5.30 -8.80
C GLU A 46 -1.34 4.64 -7.88
N LEU A 47 -1.56 4.71 -6.56
CA LEU A 47 -0.72 4.03 -5.58
C LEU A 47 -0.74 2.51 -5.81
N LEU A 48 -1.93 1.90 -5.86
CA LEU A 48 -2.12 0.44 -6.03
C LEU A 48 -1.57 -0.10 -7.37
N HIS A 49 -1.48 0.74 -8.40
CA HIS A 49 -0.92 0.38 -9.70
C HIS A 49 0.54 0.79 -9.89
N GLY A 50 1.23 1.24 -8.82
CA GLY A 50 2.64 1.60 -8.88
C GLY A 50 2.94 2.87 -9.67
N LYS A 51 1.93 3.70 -9.94
CA LYS A 51 2.06 4.97 -10.67
C LYS A 51 2.38 6.14 -9.74
N ARG A 52 2.14 5.99 -8.43
CA ARG A 52 2.38 7.01 -7.41
C ARG A 52 3.12 6.41 -6.21
N ALA A 53 4.10 7.15 -5.70
CA ALA A 53 4.82 6.81 -4.47
C ALA A 53 3.92 6.92 -3.23
N LEU A 54 4.19 6.11 -2.21
CA LEU A 54 3.51 6.21 -0.92
C LEU A 54 4.08 7.40 -0.12
N SER A 55 3.23 8.38 0.20
CA SER A 55 3.62 9.51 1.07
C SER A 55 3.65 9.09 2.54
N ALA A 56 4.45 9.79 3.36
CA ALA A 56 4.56 9.51 4.79
C ALA A 56 3.22 9.67 5.53
N ASP A 57 2.43 10.70 5.18
CA ASP A 57 1.10 10.91 5.76
C ASP A 57 0.15 9.74 5.44
N VAL A 58 0.10 9.29 4.18
CA VAL A 58 -0.72 8.14 3.79
C VAL A 58 -0.21 6.87 4.46
N ALA A 59 1.10 6.67 4.61
CA ALA A 59 1.67 5.52 5.31
C ALA A 59 1.22 5.46 6.77
N VAL A 60 1.25 6.58 7.50
CA VAL A 60 0.76 6.66 8.88
C VAL A 60 -0.74 6.34 8.96
N ARG A 61 -1.55 6.87 8.02
CA ARG A 61 -2.98 6.57 7.96
C ARG A 61 -3.25 5.10 7.68
N ILE A 62 -2.48 4.47 6.79
CA ILE A 62 -2.56 3.03 6.52
C ILE A 62 -2.22 2.24 7.77
N GLY A 63 -1.13 2.54 8.46
CA GLY A 63 -0.75 1.82 9.69
C GLY A 63 -1.83 1.86 10.78
N ARG A 64 -2.48 3.02 10.95
CA ARG A 64 -3.63 3.17 11.85
C ARG A 64 -4.84 2.36 11.40
N LEU A 65 -5.11 2.30 10.09
CA LEU A 65 -6.25 1.57 9.54
C LEU A 65 -6.06 0.05 9.64
N THR A 66 -4.85 -0.45 9.38
CA THR A 66 -4.53 -1.88 9.38
C THR A 66 -4.11 -2.40 10.75
N ASN A 67 -4.04 -1.52 11.76
CA ASN A 67 -3.51 -1.82 13.09
C ASN A 67 -2.09 -2.44 13.05
N LEU A 68 -1.29 -2.04 12.06
CA LEU A 68 0.14 -2.35 12.02
C LEU A 68 0.86 -1.35 12.93
N ASN A 69 1.20 -1.79 14.14
CA ASN A 69 2.07 -1.07 15.08
C ASN A 69 3.40 -1.80 15.25
#